data_AF-A0A761W658-F1
#
_entry.id   AF-A0A761W658-F1
#
_cell.length_a   1.000
_cell.length_b   1.000
_cell.length_c   1.000
_cell.angle_alpha   90.00
_cell.angle_beta   90.00
_cell.angle_gamma   90.00
#
_symmetry.space_group_name_H-M   'P 1'
#
loop_
_entity.id
_entity.type
_entity.pdbx_description
1 polymer ?
#
loop_
_entity_poly.entity_id
_entity_poly.type
_entity_poly.pdbx_seq_one_letter_code
_entity_poly.pdbx_strand_id
1 'polypeptide(L)'
;TVYDDSKPGTLNDFLGAMTEDDVRPEALRRFEAMVEEVARQASEASRNATAAGQASEQAQTSAGQAAESATAAVNAAGAAEASATQAASSAASAESSAGTATTKAGEASASAASADTARTAAAASAAAAKTSEANADVSRTAAGDSAAAAAASATAAQTSAARAGASETAAKTSETQAASSAGDAGASATAAAASEKAAAASAAAAKISETNAATSASTAAASATAASSSASEASNHAAASDTSASLAAQSSTAAGAAATRAEDAAKRAEDIADVISLEDASLTKKGIVKLSCATDSDSEALAATPKAVHAVMDEVQTKAPLDSPVFTGTPTTPTPPDDAKGLQTANAEFVRKLIAALVGSVPESLDTLQELADALGNDPNFATTITNMIAGKQPL
;
A
#
# COMPACT_ATOMS: atom_id res chain seq x y z
N THR A 1 -161.84 -138.72 99.91
CA THR A 1 -162.45 -139.68 98.96
C THR A 1 -163.30 -140.64 99.76
N VAL A 2 -164.36 -141.19 99.14
CA VAL A 2 -165.49 -141.90 99.77
C VAL A 2 -166.47 -140.95 100.49
N TYR A 3 -167.76 -141.24 100.30
CA TYR A 3 -168.95 -140.55 100.80
C TYR A 3 -169.43 -141.24 102.08
N ASP A 4 -170.07 -140.50 102.99
CA ASP A 4 -170.87 -141.11 104.07
C ASP A 4 -172.15 -140.28 104.27
N ASP A 5 -173.25 -140.74 103.65
CA ASP A 5 -174.58 -140.14 103.77
C ASP A 5 -175.29 -140.71 105.00
N SER A 6 -175.57 -139.88 106.01
CA SER A 6 -176.52 -140.21 107.07
C SER A 6 -177.13 -138.97 107.73
N LYS A 7 -178.37 -138.66 107.34
CA LYS A 7 -179.32 -137.93 108.21
C LYS A 7 -180.01 -138.94 109.11
N PRO A 8 -179.85 -138.81 110.44
CA PRO A 8 -181.02 -139.03 111.30
C PRO A 8 -181.04 -138.05 112.48
N GLY A 9 -182.16 -137.36 112.64
CA GLY A 9 -182.53 -136.89 113.98
C GLY A 9 -183.03 -138.08 114.79
N THR A 10 -182.38 -138.39 115.91
CA THR A 10 -183.00 -138.73 117.21
C THR A 10 -181.94 -139.10 118.26
N LEU A 11 -182.34 -138.94 119.53
CA LEU A 11 -181.78 -139.60 120.72
C LEU A 11 -180.48 -139.07 121.35
N ASN A 12 -179.50 -138.53 120.62
CA ASN A 12 -178.32 -137.89 121.26
C ASN A 12 -178.57 -136.45 121.76
N ASP A 13 -179.83 -136.02 121.74
CA ASP A 13 -180.38 -134.82 122.37
C ASP A 13 -180.92 -135.12 123.78
N PHE A 14 -180.63 -136.30 124.36
CA PHE A 14 -181.32 -136.74 125.59
C PHE A 14 -180.47 -137.21 126.78
N LEU A 15 -179.24 -137.74 126.66
CA LEU A 15 -178.45 -138.19 127.83
C LEU A 15 -176.91 -138.10 127.69
N GLY A 16 -176.33 -136.98 128.17
CA GLY A 16 -174.91 -136.88 128.61
C GLY A 16 -174.00 -136.03 127.72
N ALA A 17 -173.37 -134.94 128.18
CA ALA A 17 -173.40 -134.30 129.50
C ALA A 17 -173.23 -132.77 129.39
N MET A 18 -173.77 -132.00 130.34
CA MET A 18 -173.59 -130.54 130.44
C MET A 18 -172.11 -130.16 130.51
N THR A 19 -171.65 -129.26 129.63
CA THR A 19 -170.34 -128.61 129.72
C THR A 19 -170.47 -127.09 129.64
N GLU A 20 -170.54 -126.45 130.80
CA GLU A 20 -170.18 -125.06 131.20
C GLU A 20 -170.54 -123.81 130.35
N ASP A 21 -170.97 -123.91 129.10
CA ASP A 21 -171.34 -122.73 128.28
C ASP A 21 -172.80 -122.29 128.46
N ASP A 22 -173.71 -123.22 128.80
CA ASP A 22 -175.15 -122.94 129.01
C ASP A 22 -175.50 -122.25 130.36
N VAL A 23 -174.51 -121.73 131.08
CA VAL A 23 -174.71 -121.12 132.42
C VAL A 23 -174.12 -119.70 132.55
N ARG A 24 -173.59 -119.10 131.47
CA ARG A 24 -172.99 -117.74 131.51
C ARG A 24 -173.94 -116.68 130.91
N PRO A 25 -174.25 -115.58 131.64
CA PRO A 25 -175.11 -114.52 131.10
C PRO A 25 -174.50 -113.77 129.90
N GLU A 26 -175.33 -113.51 128.88
CA GLU A 26 -174.96 -112.84 127.62
C GLU A 26 -174.23 -111.49 127.79
N ALA A 27 -174.45 -110.81 128.93
CA ALA A 27 -173.85 -109.53 129.27
C ALA A 27 -172.31 -109.55 129.29
N LEU A 28 -171.69 -110.65 129.75
CA LEU A 28 -170.23 -110.77 129.83
C LEU A 28 -169.58 -110.82 128.43
N ARG A 29 -170.18 -111.56 127.50
CA ARG A 29 -169.68 -111.70 126.12
C ARG A 29 -169.71 -110.37 125.36
N ARG A 30 -170.68 -109.50 125.64
CA ARG A 30 -170.74 -108.14 125.05
C ARG A 30 -169.69 -107.19 125.65
N PHE A 31 -169.28 -107.41 126.89
CA PHE A 31 -168.22 -106.62 127.53
C PHE A 31 -166.84 -106.96 126.96
N GLU A 32 -166.51 -108.24 126.80
CA GLU A 32 -165.25 -108.67 126.17
C GLU A 32 -165.12 -108.15 124.73
N ALA A 33 -166.17 -108.25 123.91
CA ALA A 33 -166.17 -107.71 122.56
C ALA A 33 -165.97 -106.18 122.52
N MET A 34 -166.47 -105.44 123.52
CA MET A 34 -166.24 -103.99 123.63
C MET A 34 -164.79 -103.68 124.05
N VAL A 35 -164.21 -104.44 124.98
CA VAL A 35 -162.81 -104.27 125.40
C VAL A 35 -161.85 -104.61 124.25
N GLU A 36 -162.13 -105.66 123.48
CA GLU A 36 -161.35 -106.05 122.30
C GLU A 36 -161.46 -104.99 121.18
N GLU A 37 -162.64 -104.43 120.96
CA GLU A 37 -162.86 -103.30 120.04
C GLU A 37 -162.17 -102.00 120.49
N VAL A 38 -162.17 -101.68 121.78
CA VAL A 38 -161.41 -100.55 122.34
C VAL A 38 -159.91 -100.79 122.21
N ALA A 39 -159.42 -102.02 122.41
CA ALA A 39 -158.02 -102.38 122.18
C ALA A 39 -157.62 -102.28 120.69
N ARG A 40 -158.53 -102.65 119.77
CA ARG A 40 -158.38 -102.46 118.32
C ARG A 40 -158.31 -100.98 117.97
N GLN A 41 -159.23 -100.15 118.47
CA GLN A 41 -159.24 -98.70 118.22
C GLN A 41 -158.02 -98.00 118.86
N ALA A 42 -157.57 -98.41 120.04
CA ALA A 42 -156.33 -97.90 120.65
C ALA A 42 -155.09 -98.27 119.81
N SER A 43 -155.06 -99.49 119.25
CA SER A 43 -154.02 -99.93 118.33
C SER A 43 -154.05 -99.16 117.00
N GLU A 44 -155.23 -98.82 116.48
CA GLU A 44 -155.39 -97.98 115.29
C GLU A 44 -155.03 -96.52 115.56
N ALA A 45 -155.40 -95.96 116.71
CA ALA A 45 -154.98 -94.63 117.14
C ALA A 45 -153.46 -94.55 117.33
N SER A 46 -152.84 -95.59 117.89
CA SER A 46 -151.38 -95.71 117.97
C SER A 46 -150.74 -95.79 116.58
N ARG A 47 -151.23 -96.66 115.68
CA ARG A 47 -150.76 -96.74 114.29
C ARG A 47 -150.92 -95.42 113.53
N ASN A 48 -152.04 -94.73 113.71
CA ASN A 48 -152.29 -93.42 113.09
C ASN A 48 -151.39 -92.33 113.68
N ALA A 49 -151.11 -92.35 114.99
CA ALA A 49 -150.16 -91.43 115.61
C ALA A 49 -148.72 -91.69 115.12
N THR A 50 -148.32 -92.96 114.97
CA THR A 50 -147.04 -93.33 114.35
C THR A 50 -146.98 -92.91 112.88
N ALA A 51 -148.04 -93.15 112.10
CA ALA A 51 -148.12 -92.74 110.69
C ALA A 51 -148.10 -91.21 110.53
N ALA A 52 -148.78 -90.47 111.41
CA ALA A 52 -148.72 -89.01 111.45
C ALA A 52 -147.34 -88.49 111.89
N GLY A 53 -146.67 -89.16 112.82
CA GLY A 53 -145.27 -88.90 113.18
C GLY A 53 -144.33 -89.10 112.00
N GLN A 54 -144.41 -90.25 111.33
CA GLN A 54 -143.64 -90.57 110.12
C GLN A 54 -143.94 -89.61 108.96
N ALA A 55 -145.20 -89.20 108.78
CA ALA A 55 -145.59 -88.20 107.78
C ALA A 55 -145.06 -86.80 108.13
N SER A 56 -145.01 -86.44 109.42
CA SER A 56 -144.39 -85.21 109.91
C SER A 56 -142.88 -85.22 109.68
N GLU A 57 -142.19 -86.33 109.97
CA GLU A 57 -140.77 -86.54 109.68
C GLU A 57 -140.48 -86.49 108.17
N GLN A 58 -141.34 -87.10 107.34
CA GLN A 58 -141.26 -86.98 105.88
C GLN A 58 -141.48 -85.54 105.40
N ALA A 59 -142.46 -84.82 105.94
CA ALA A 59 -142.71 -83.42 105.59
C ALA A 59 -141.53 -82.51 106.01
N GLN A 60 -140.95 -82.74 107.19
CA GLN A 60 -139.74 -82.07 107.64
C GLN A 60 -138.54 -82.38 106.75
N THR A 61 -138.36 -83.65 106.35
CA THR A 61 -137.32 -84.08 105.42
C THR A 61 -137.49 -83.42 104.05
N SER A 62 -138.71 -83.41 103.50
CA SER A 62 -139.02 -82.75 102.23
C SER A 62 -138.86 -81.23 102.30
N ALA A 63 -139.20 -80.59 103.43
CA ALA A 63 -138.96 -79.17 103.64
C ALA A 63 -137.46 -78.86 103.72
N GLY A 64 -136.67 -79.72 104.37
CA GLY A 64 -135.20 -79.66 104.38
C GLY A 64 -134.63 -79.76 102.97
N GLN A 65 -135.02 -80.79 102.21
CA GLN A 65 -134.61 -80.99 100.81
C GLN A 65 -135.03 -79.80 99.91
N ALA A 66 -136.20 -79.21 100.14
CA ALA A 66 -136.64 -78.01 99.41
C ALA A 66 -135.80 -76.77 99.76
N ALA A 67 -135.44 -76.59 101.03
CA ALA A 67 -134.56 -75.51 101.48
C ALA A 67 -133.11 -75.68 100.96
N GLU A 68 -132.58 -76.90 100.97
CA GLU A 68 -131.31 -77.27 100.34
C GLU A 68 -131.34 -77.03 98.83
N SER A 69 -132.42 -77.42 98.14
CA SER A 69 -132.60 -77.19 96.70
C SER A 69 -132.72 -75.70 96.36
N ALA A 70 -133.43 -74.91 97.18
CA ALA A 70 -133.50 -73.46 97.02
C ALA A 70 -132.12 -72.81 97.23
N THR A 71 -131.35 -73.28 98.22
CA THR A 71 -129.97 -72.84 98.47
C THR A 71 -129.05 -73.19 97.29
N ALA A 72 -129.17 -74.41 96.75
CA ALA A 72 -128.43 -74.84 95.57
C ALA A 72 -128.80 -74.02 94.32
N ALA A 73 -130.07 -73.67 94.13
CA ALA A 73 -130.53 -72.83 93.03
C ALA A 73 -130.00 -71.39 93.15
N VAL A 74 -130.00 -70.79 94.34
CA VAL A 74 -129.39 -69.48 94.60
C VAL A 74 -127.87 -69.51 94.35
N ASN A 75 -127.18 -70.54 94.82
CA ASN A 75 -125.74 -70.72 94.56
C ASN A 75 -125.44 -70.90 93.07
N ALA A 76 -126.27 -71.65 92.33
CA ALA A 76 -126.14 -71.82 90.89
C ALA A 76 -126.40 -70.52 90.12
N ALA A 77 -127.39 -69.72 90.54
CA ALA A 77 -127.65 -68.39 89.98
C ALA A 77 -126.47 -67.44 90.21
N GLY A 78 -125.91 -67.39 91.43
CA GLY A 78 -124.72 -66.60 91.74
C GLY A 78 -123.48 -67.05 90.96
N ALA A 79 -123.30 -68.36 90.77
CA ALA A 79 -122.23 -68.91 89.93
C ALA A 79 -122.41 -68.53 88.45
N ALA A 80 -123.65 -68.48 87.95
CA ALA A 80 -123.96 -68.03 86.59
C ALA A 80 -123.73 -66.53 86.42
N GLU A 81 -124.10 -65.70 87.39
CA GLU A 81 -123.85 -64.25 87.40
C GLU A 81 -122.35 -63.93 87.45
N ALA A 82 -121.59 -64.63 88.30
CA ALA A 82 -120.12 -64.56 88.33
C ALA A 82 -119.51 -64.98 86.99
N SER A 83 -120.03 -66.05 86.37
CA SER A 83 -119.58 -66.52 85.05
C SER A 83 -119.88 -65.51 83.94
N ALA A 84 -121.05 -64.87 83.96
CA ALA A 84 -121.41 -63.81 83.02
C ALA A 84 -120.51 -62.57 83.17
N THR A 85 -120.21 -62.18 84.43
CA THR A 85 -119.29 -61.07 84.74
C THR A 85 -117.86 -61.38 84.28
N GLN A 86 -117.40 -62.63 84.46
CA GLN A 86 -116.12 -63.10 83.95
C GLN A 86 -116.07 -63.10 82.42
N ALA A 87 -117.14 -63.55 81.74
CA ALA A 87 -117.23 -63.52 80.29
C ALA A 87 -117.21 -62.09 79.74
N ALA A 88 -117.93 -61.15 80.35
CA ALA A 88 -117.90 -59.73 79.99
C ALA A 88 -116.50 -59.11 80.18
N SER A 89 -115.83 -59.43 81.29
CA SER A 89 -114.45 -58.98 81.56
C SER A 89 -113.44 -59.55 80.54
N SER A 90 -113.62 -60.80 80.14
CA SER A 90 -112.82 -61.44 79.08
C SER A 90 -113.08 -60.83 77.70
N ALA A 91 -114.34 -60.49 77.38
CA ALA A 91 -114.70 -59.81 76.14
C ALA A 91 -114.08 -58.40 76.05
N ALA A 92 -114.21 -57.59 77.10
CA ALA A 92 -113.57 -56.27 77.18
C ALA A 92 -112.03 -56.35 77.09
N SER A 93 -111.43 -57.39 77.66
CA SER A 93 -109.99 -57.66 77.54
C SER A 93 -109.60 -58.00 76.09
N ALA A 94 -110.41 -58.82 75.40
CA ALA A 94 -110.19 -59.16 74.00
C ALA A 94 -110.36 -57.95 73.06
N GLU A 95 -111.35 -57.09 73.30
CA GLU A 95 -111.54 -55.81 72.58
C GLU A 95 -110.33 -54.88 72.77
N SER A 96 -109.85 -54.72 74.01
CA SER A 96 -108.64 -53.94 74.33
C SER A 96 -107.38 -54.50 73.63
N SER A 97 -107.22 -55.83 73.61
CA SER A 97 -106.16 -56.49 72.85
C SER A 97 -106.28 -56.28 71.34
N ALA A 98 -107.49 -56.34 70.77
CA ALA A 98 -107.73 -56.09 69.34
C ALA A 98 -107.45 -54.62 68.95
N GLY A 99 -107.82 -53.66 69.80
CA GLY A 99 -107.45 -52.25 69.65
C GLY A 99 -105.93 -52.06 69.68
N THR A 100 -105.25 -52.70 70.63
CA THR A 100 -103.78 -52.67 70.73
C THR A 100 -103.11 -53.26 69.49
N ALA A 101 -103.60 -54.39 68.99
CA ALA A 101 -103.10 -55.02 67.76
C ALA A 101 -103.31 -54.13 66.52
N THR A 102 -104.45 -53.43 66.44
CA THR A 102 -104.75 -52.48 65.36
C THR A 102 -103.78 -51.29 65.37
N THR A 103 -103.52 -50.71 66.55
CA THR A 103 -102.52 -49.65 66.71
C THR A 103 -101.12 -50.12 66.30
N LYS A 104 -100.71 -51.32 66.73
CA LYS A 104 -99.40 -51.89 66.35
C LYS A 104 -99.28 -52.18 64.85
N ALA A 105 -100.35 -52.61 64.19
CA ALA A 105 -100.36 -52.75 62.73
C ALA A 105 -100.22 -51.39 62.01
N GLY A 106 -100.83 -50.33 62.55
CA GLY A 106 -100.65 -48.95 62.08
C GLY A 106 -99.22 -48.44 62.24
N GLU A 107 -98.63 -48.60 63.44
CA GLU A 107 -97.23 -48.26 63.73
C GLU A 107 -96.25 -49.00 62.81
N ALA A 108 -96.47 -50.30 62.57
CA ALA A 108 -95.66 -51.11 61.67
C ALA A 108 -95.77 -50.63 60.22
N SER A 109 -96.97 -50.26 59.77
CA SER A 109 -97.21 -49.72 58.42
C SER A 109 -96.52 -48.36 58.21
N ALA A 110 -96.60 -47.47 59.20
CA ALA A 110 -95.89 -46.18 59.19
C ALA A 110 -94.36 -46.37 59.21
N SER A 111 -93.87 -47.37 59.95
CA SER A 111 -92.45 -47.74 59.99
C SER A 111 -91.96 -48.27 58.64
N ALA A 112 -92.76 -49.11 57.97
CA ALA A 112 -92.45 -49.61 56.63
C ALA A 112 -92.38 -48.48 55.59
N ALA A 113 -93.36 -47.57 55.58
CA ALA A 113 -93.35 -46.40 54.69
C ALA A 113 -92.15 -45.46 54.95
N SER A 114 -91.74 -45.33 56.22
CA SER A 114 -90.53 -44.58 56.61
C SER A 114 -89.26 -45.27 56.09
N ALA A 115 -89.19 -46.61 56.17
CA ALA A 115 -88.07 -47.39 55.64
C ALA A 115 -87.96 -47.29 54.10
N ASP A 116 -89.07 -47.30 53.37
CA ASP A 116 -89.07 -47.10 51.91
C ASP A 116 -88.67 -45.67 51.51
N THR A 117 -89.09 -44.68 52.30
CA THR A 117 -88.64 -43.28 52.13
C THR A 117 -87.12 -43.17 52.36
N ALA A 118 -86.60 -43.80 53.42
CA ALA A 118 -85.17 -43.84 53.70
C ALA A 118 -84.37 -44.58 52.62
N ARG A 119 -84.89 -45.70 52.10
CA ARG A 119 -84.30 -46.46 50.98
C ARG A 119 -84.23 -45.61 49.71
N THR A 120 -85.27 -44.85 49.42
CA THR A 120 -85.34 -43.93 48.27
C THR A 120 -84.34 -42.78 48.42
N ALA A 121 -84.24 -42.18 49.61
CA ALA A 121 -83.26 -41.14 49.91
C ALA A 121 -81.81 -41.65 49.82
N ALA A 122 -81.53 -42.87 50.31
CA ALA A 122 -80.23 -43.51 50.18
C ALA A 122 -79.85 -43.79 48.71
N ALA A 123 -80.80 -44.24 47.89
CA ALA A 123 -80.59 -44.43 46.45
C ALA A 123 -80.31 -43.11 45.72
N ALA A 124 -81.03 -42.04 46.06
CA ALA A 124 -80.78 -40.70 45.52
C ALA A 124 -79.39 -40.16 45.91
N SER A 125 -78.98 -40.32 47.17
CA SER A 125 -77.64 -39.96 47.63
C SER A 125 -76.53 -40.76 46.93
N ALA A 126 -76.74 -42.06 46.69
CA ALA A 126 -75.80 -42.90 45.95
C ALA A 126 -75.68 -42.48 44.47
N ALA A 127 -76.78 -42.03 43.84
CA ALA A 127 -76.75 -41.46 42.50
C ALA A 127 -76.00 -40.11 42.47
N ALA A 128 -76.26 -39.23 43.45
CA ALA A 128 -75.56 -37.95 43.58
C ALA A 128 -74.04 -38.14 43.80
N ALA A 129 -73.63 -39.14 44.58
CA ALA A 129 -72.22 -39.49 44.78
C ALA A 129 -71.55 -39.89 43.45
N LYS A 130 -72.18 -40.77 42.65
CA LYS A 130 -71.66 -41.16 41.32
C LYS A 130 -71.55 -39.97 40.34
N THR A 131 -72.50 -39.05 40.36
CA THR A 131 -72.41 -37.81 39.57
C THR A 131 -71.26 -36.92 40.05
N SER A 132 -71.00 -36.87 41.37
CA SER A 132 -69.85 -36.15 41.93
C SER A 132 -68.51 -36.77 41.53
N GLU A 133 -68.40 -38.10 41.55
CA GLU A 133 -67.23 -38.85 41.05
C GLU A 133 -66.97 -38.53 39.56
N ALA A 134 -67.99 -38.62 38.72
CA ALA A 134 -67.88 -38.27 37.30
C ALA A 134 -67.45 -36.81 37.07
N ASN A 135 -68.01 -35.86 37.83
CA ASN A 135 -67.61 -34.45 37.77
C ASN A 135 -66.17 -34.23 38.23
N ALA A 136 -65.69 -34.98 39.23
CA ALA A 136 -64.30 -34.93 39.69
C ALA A 136 -63.33 -35.50 38.64
N ASP A 137 -63.70 -36.57 37.93
CA ASP A 137 -62.94 -37.13 36.83
C ASP A 137 -62.88 -36.17 35.62
N VAL A 138 -64.01 -35.57 35.22
CA VAL A 138 -64.06 -34.53 34.19
C VAL A 138 -63.17 -33.33 34.56
N SER A 139 -63.21 -32.89 35.82
CA SER A 139 -62.36 -31.81 36.32
C SER A 139 -60.87 -32.17 36.29
N ARG A 140 -60.52 -33.44 36.56
CA ARG A 140 -59.15 -33.95 36.48
C ARG A 140 -58.64 -33.93 35.04
N THR A 141 -59.47 -34.35 34.07
CA THR A 141 -59.14 -34.29 32.64
C THR A 141 -58.94 -32.85 32.18
N ALA A 142 -59.87 -31.94 32.50
CA ALA A 142 -59.77 -30.52 32.13
C ALA A 142 -58.52 -29.84 32.72
N ALA A 143 -58.12 -30.21 33.94
CA ALA A 143 -56.87 -29.75 34.54
C ALA A 143 -55.63 -30.30 33.82
N GLY A 144 -55.67 -31.56 33.37
CA GLY A 144 -54.63 -32.18 32.53
C GLY A 144 -54.47 -31.49 31.18
N ASP A 145 -55.58 -31.25 30.47
CA ASP A 145 -55.60 -30.54 29.20
C ASP A 145 -55.06 -29.11 29.33
N SER A 146 -55.44 -28.42 30.42
CA SER A 146 -54.94 -27.07 30.74
C SER A 146 -53.43 -27.07 31.02
N ALA A 147 -52.91 -28.08 31.72
CA ALA A 147 -51.48 -28.24 31.96
C ALA A 147 -50.70 -28.53 30.66
N ALA A 148 -51.26 -29.36 29.77
CA ALA A 148 -50.68 -29.62 28.45
C ALA A 148 -50.66 -28.37 27.56
N ALA A 149 -51.73 -27.57 27.56
CA ALA A 149 -51.80 -26.30 26.85
C ALA A 149 -50.79 -25.27 27.40
N ALA A 150 -50.59 -25.21 28.72
CA ALA A 150 -49.58 -24.37 29.35
C ALA A 150 -48.16 -24.80 28.96
N ALA A 151 -47.87 -26.11 28.95
CA ALA A 151 -46.57 -26.65 28.52
C ALA A 151 -46.28 -26.32 27.05
N ALA A 152 -47.26 -26.53 26.15
CA ALA A 152 -47.13 -26.19 24.73
C ALA A 152 -46.89 -24.68 24.52
N SER A 153 -47.57 -23.83 25.30
CA SER A 153 -47.37 -22.37 25.28
C SER A 153 -45.97 -21.97 25.74
N ALA A 154 -45.41 -22.64 26.75
CA ALA A 154 -44.03 -22.43 27.20
C ALA A 154 -43.01 -22.81 26.11
N THR A 155 -43.20 -23.94 25.41
CA THR A 155 -42.36 -24.33 24.26
C THR A 155 -42.46 -23.33 23.10
N ALA A 156 -43.65 -22.81 22.82
CA ALA A 156 -43.84 -21.76 21.80
C ALA A 156 -43.12 -20.45 22.17
N ALA A 157 -43.14 -20.06 23.45
CA ALA A 157 -42.40 -18.90 23.95
C ALA A 157 -40.87 -19.09 23.83
N GLN A 158 -40.34 -20.27 24.21
CA GLN A 158 -38.92 -20.61 24.04
C GLN A 158 -38.49 -20.58 22.56
N THR A 159 -39.31 -21.13 21.67
CA THR A 159 -39.08 -21.10 20.22
C THR A 159 -39.06 -19.67 19.68
N SER A 160 -39.94 -18.80 20.19
CA SER A 160 -40.01 -17.38 19.81
C SER A 160 -38.79 -16.60 20.30
N ALA A 161 -38.31 -16.86 21.51
CA ALA A 161 -37.07 -16.29 22.04
C ALA A 161 -35.84 -16.70 21.23
N ALA A 162 -35.74 -17.97 20.83
CA ALA A 162 -34.66 -18.46 19.97
C ALA A 162 -34.67 -17.77 18.58
N ARG A 163 -35.86 -17.57 17.99
CA ARG A 163 -36.01 -16.81 16.73
C ARG A 163 -35.60 -15.34 16.88
N ALA A 164 -35.91 -14.70 18.00
CA ALA A 164 -35.48 -13.33 18.28
C ALA A 164 -33.94 -13.21 18.35
N GLY A 165 -33.26 -14.12 19.08
CA GLY A 165 -31.79 -14.14 19.14
C GLY A 165 -31.11 -14.43 17.81
N ALA A 166 -31.70 -15.31 16.98
CA ALA A 166 -31.24 -15.53 15.61
C ALA A 166 -31.40 -14.26 14.73
N SER A 167 -32.52 -13.53 14.88
CA SER A 167 -32.76 -12.27 14.18
C SER A 167 -31.79 -11.16 14.61
N GLU A 168 -31.45 -11.08 15.89
CA GLU A 168 -30.44 -10.14 16.41
C GLU A 168 -29.05 -10.43 15.83
N THR A 169 -28.68 -11.71 15.73
CA THR A 169 -27.41 -12.15 15.15
C THR A 169 -27.35 -11.82 13.65
N ALA A 170 -28.44 -12.05 12.92
CA ALA A 170 -28.55 -11.69 11.51
C ALA A 170 -28.41 -10.18 11.29
N ALA A 171 -29.05 -9.36 12.14
CA ALA A 171 -28.93 -7.90 12.07
C ALA A 171 -27.49 -7.41 12.27
N LYS A 172 -26.76 -7.94 13.28
CA LYS A 172 -25.34 -7.62 13.51
C LYS A 172 -24.43 -8.04 12.34
N THR A 173 -24.75 -9.16 11.70
CA THR A 173 -24.05 -9.61 10.48
C THR A 173 -24.31 -8.65 9.32
N SER A 174 -25.56 -8.21 9.11
CA SER A 174 -25.91 -7.22 8.09
C SER A 174 -25.26 -5.85 8.32
N GLU A 175 -25.18 -5.38 9.57
CA GLU A 175 -24.46 -4.17 9.96
C GLU A 175 -22.97 -4.26 9.60
N THR A 176 -22.34 -5.41 9.89
CA THR A 176 -20.94 -5.68 9.52
C THR A 176 -20.73 -5.66 8.00
N GLN A 177 -21.62 -6.31 7.23
CA GLN A 177 -21.55 -6.31 5.76
C GLN A 177 -21.75 -4.92 5.15
N ALA A 178 -22.62 -4.10 5.73
CA ALA A 178 -22.81 -2.71 5.32
C ALA A 178 -21.57 -1.86 5.59
N ALA A 179 -20.91 -2.04 6.75
CA ALA A 179 -19.66 -1.37 7.07
C ALA A 179 -18.51 -1.78 6.12
N SER A 180 -18.37 -3.07 5.79
CA SER A 180 -17.41 -3.54 4.77
C SER A 180 -17.69 -2.92 3.40
N SER A 181 -18.95 -2.93 2.96
CA SER A 181 -19.38 -2.38 1.67
C SER A 181 -19.09 -0.86 1.57
N ALA A 182 -19.26 -0.12 2.67
CA ALA A 182 -18.88 1.30 2.75
C ALA A 182 -17.36 1.50 2.64
N GLY A 183 -16.56 0.60 3.24
CA GLY A 183 -15.10 0.57 3.10
C GLY A 183 -14.66 0.34 1.64
N ASP A 184 -15.23 -0.66 0.98
CA ASP A 184 -14.95 -0.99 -0.43
C ASP A 184 -15.33 0.17 -1.38
N ALA A 185 -16.45 0.84 -1.11
CA ALA A 185 -16.84 2.05 -1.82
C ALA A 185 -15.85 3.21 -1.62
N GLY A 186 -15.34 3.41 -0.39
CA GLY A 186 -14.31 4.40 -0.09
C GLY A 186 -12.96 4.11 -0.75
N ALA A 187 -12.56 2.83 -0.79
CA ALA A 187 -11.38 2.38 -1.53
C ALA A 187 -11.53 2.62 -3.04
N SER A 188 -12.72 2.31 -3.59
CA SER A 188 -13.05 2.54 -5.01
C SER A 188 -13.02 4.03 -5.38
N ALA A 189 -13.56 4.91 -4.53
CA ALA A 189 -13.48 6.35 -4.72
C ALA A 189 -12.03 6.86 -4.69
N THR A 190 -11.19 6.32 -3.80
CA THR A 190 -9.76 6.65 -3.72
C THR A 190 -9.02 6.21 -4.99
N ALA A 191 -9.32 5.01 -5.50
CA ALA A 191 -8.75 4.51 -6.76
C ALA A 191 -9.18 5.34 -7.98
N ALA A 192 -10.43 5.81 -8.01
CA ALA A 192 -10.92 6.71 -9.05
C ALA A 192 -10.18 8.06 -9.04
N ALA A 193 -10.03 8.69 -7.86
CA ALA A 193 -9.27 9.95 -7.73
C ALA A 193 -7.78 9.79 -8.09
N ALA A 194 -7.16 8.66 -7.75
CA ALA A 194 -5.80 8.34 -8.18
C ALA A 194 -5.71 8.18 -9.71
N SER A 195 -6.71 7.56 -10.33
CA SER A 195 -6.80 7.38 -11.79
C SER A 195 -7.00 8.71 -12.53
N GLU A 196 -7.82 9.62 -12.01
CA GLU A 196 -7.99 10.97 -12.53
C GLU A 196 -6.67 11.76 -12.49
N LYS A 197 -5.95 11.71 -11.36
CA LYS A 197 -4.62 12.33 -11.23
C LYS A 197 -3.60 11.75 -12.21
N ALA A 198 -3.63 10.43 -12.43
CA ALA A 198 -2.77 9.77 -13.42
C ALA A 198 -3.10 10.21 -14.85
N ALA A 199 -4.38 10.31 -15.21
CA ALA A 199 -4.83 10.81 -16.51
C ALA A 199 -4.40 12.28 -16.73
N ALA A 200 -4.53 13.14 -15.72
CA ALA A 200 -4.07 14.53 -15.79
C ALA A 200 -2.54 14.63 -15.98
N ALA A 201 -1.77 13.78 -15.30
CA ALA A 201 -0.32 13.71 -15.49
C ALA A 201 0.06 13.22 -16.90
N SER A 202 -0.64 12.23 -17.44
CA SER A 202 -0.47 11.76 -18.82
C SER A 202 -0.80 12.84 -19.85
N ALA A 203 -1.87 13.62 -19.64
CA ALA A 203 -2.21 14.75 -20.50
C ALA A 203 -1.16 15.89 -20.46
N ALA A 204 -0.56 16.15 -19.30
CA ALA A 204 0.55 17.09 -19.17
C ALA A 204 1.80 16.61 -19.91
N ALA A 205 2.15 15.32 -19.78
CA ALA A 205 3.26 14.70 -20.51
C ALA A 205 3.06 14.77 -22.03
N ALA A 206 1.83 14.57 -22.53
CA ALA A 206 1.49 14.72 -23.94
C ALA A 206 1.75 16.16 -24.46
N LYS A 207 1.32 17.19 -23.72
CA LYS A 207 1.58 18.61 -24.07
C LYS A 207 3.07 18.96 -24.08
N ILE A 208 3.85 18.40 -23.15
CA ILE A 208 5.31 18.55 -23.14
C ILE A 208 5.92 17.88 -24.38
N SER A 209 5.45 16.69 -24.76
CA SER A 209 5.91 15.99 -25.97
C SER A 209 5.59 16.78 -27.24
N GLU A 210 4.38 17.35 -27.34
CA GLU A 210 3.96 18.23 -28.44
C GLU A 210 4.83 19.51 -28.53
N THR A 211 5.15 20.11 -27.37
CA THR A 211 6.07 21.25 -27.28
C THR A 211 7.48 20.89 -27.75
N ASN A 212 8.01 19.74 -27.29
CA ASN A 212 9.32 19.25 -27.70
C ASN A 212 9.39 18.95 -29.20
N ALA A 213 8.31 18.40 -29.79
CA ALA A 213 8.21 18.17 -31.23
C ALA A 213 8.21 19.49 -32.01
N ALA A 214 7.44 20.50 -31.57
CA ALA A 214 7.44 21.83 -32.18
C ALA A 214 8.80 22.54 -32.07
N THR A 215 9.49 22.40 -30.93
CA THR A 215 10.87 22.88 -30.76
C THR A 215 11.82 22.18 -31.73
N SER A 216 11.76 20.85 -31.83
CA SER A 216 12.62 20.06 -32.73
C SER A 216 12.39 20.43 -34.21
N ALA A 217 11.14 20.64 -34.62
CA ALA A 217 10.80 21.12 -35.96
C ALA A 217 11.38 22.52 -36.23
N SER A 218 11.32 23.42 -35.25
CA SER A 218 11.90 24.77 -35.34
C SER A 218 13.43 24.73 -35.45
N THR A 219 14.09 23.87 -34.67
CA THR A 219 15.54 23.64 -34.78
C THR A 219 15.91 23.10 -36.16
N ALA A 220 15.17 22.12 -36.68
CA ALA A 220 15.40 21.56 -38.01
C ALA A 220 15.25 22.61 -39.12
N ALA A 221 14.24 23.49 -39.03
CA ALA A 221 14.04 24.60 -39.96
C ALA A 221 15.19 25.64 -39.88
N ALA A 222 15.68 25.94 -38.68
CA ALA A 222 16.85 26.81 -38.49
C ALA A 222 18.12 26.19 -39.09
N SER A 223 18.35 24.88 -38.90
CA SER A 223 19.45 24.14 -39.52
C SER A 223 19.37 24.12 -41.05
N ALA A 224 18.16 23.96 -41.62
CA ALA A 224 17.96 24.02 -43.07
C ALA A 224 18.23 25.42 -43.64
N THR A 225 17.83 26.47 -42.92
CA THR A 225 18.17 27.87 -43.26
C THR A 225 19.69 28.08 -43.22
N ALA A 226 20.36 27.64 -42.16
CA ALA A 226 21.81 27.76 -42.03
C ALA A 226 22.56 27.03 -43.16
N ALA A 227 22.15 25.80 -43.49
CA ALA A 227 22.72 25.04 -44.61
C ALA A 227 22.51 25.76 -45.96
N SER A 228 21.35 26.40 -46.16
CA SER A 228 21.05 27.18 -47.37
C SER A 228 21.90 28.45 -47.46
N SER A 229 22.14 29.13 -46.33
CA SER A 229 23.07 30.26 -46.24
C SER A 229 24.51 29.83 -46.57
N SER A 230 25.01 28.75 -45.96
CA SER A 230 26.37 28.24 -46.24
C SER A 230 26.53 27.79 -47.70
N ALA A 231 25.50 27.19 -48.31
CA ALA A 231 25.52 26.87 -49.74
C ALA A 231 25.59 28.13 -50.63
N SER A 232 24.90 29.21 -50.23
CA SER A 232 24.95 30.50 -50.92
C SER A 232 26.32 31.18 -50.77
N GLU A 233 26.92 31.13 -49.58
CA GLU A 233 28.29 31.62 -49.34
C GLU A 233 29.32 30.84 -50.17
N ALA A 234 29.21 29.51 -50.24
CA ALA A 234 30.06 28.67 -51.07
C ALA A 234 29.93 29.00 -52.56
N SER A 235 28.71 29.25 -53.06
CA SER A 235 28.45 29.69 -54.43
C SER A 235 29.09 31.06 -54.72
N ASN A 236 28.96 32.01 -53.80
CA ASN A 236 29.61 33.32 -53.91
C ASN A 236 31.15 33.20 -53.91
N HIS A 237 31.70 32.29 -53.11
CA HIS A 237 33.15 32.03 -53.06
C HIS A 237 33.67 31.40 -54.37
N ALA A 238 32.90 30.50 -54.98
CA ALA A 238 33.19 29.95 -56.30
C ALA A 238 33.19 31.05 -57.38
N ALA A 239 32.16 31.91 -57.43
CA ALA A 239 32.09 33.03 -58.37
C ALA A 239 33.24 34.05 -58.17
N ALA A 240 33.66 34.29 -56.93
CA ALA A 240 34.83 35.12 -56.62
C ALA A 240 36.15 34.45 -57.08
N SER A 241 36.25 33.12 -56.97
CA SER A 241 37.38 32.33 -57.49
C SER A 241 37.46 32.41 -59.02
N ASP A 242 36.34 32.23 -59.74
CA ASP A 242 36.26 32.36 -61.20
C ASP A 242 36.63 33.78 -61.68
N THR A 243 36.21 34.80 -60.93
CA THR A 243 36.59 36.20 -61.17
C THR A 243 38.09 36.41 -60.98
N SER A 244 38.67 35.82 -59.92
CA SER A 244 40.11 35.88 -59.64
C SER A 244 40.94 35.16 -60.71
N ALA A 245 40.47 33.99 -61.17
CA ALA A 245 41.09 33.25 -62.28
C ALA A 245 41.05 34.05 -63.59
N SER A 246 39.92 34.72 -63.86
CA SER A 246 39.76 35.59 -65.04
C SER A 246 40.72 36.79 -65.00
N LEU A 247 40.89 37.42 -63.84
CA LEU A 247 41.85 38.51 -63.63
C LEU A 247 43.31 38.02 -63.78
N ALA A 248 43.63 36.82 -63.28
CA ALA A 248 44.95 36.21 -63.47
C ALA A 248 45.26 35.93 -64.95
N ALA A 249 44.28 35.44 -65.72
CA ALA A 249 44.42 35.21 -67.16
C ALA A 249 44.62 36.53 -67.94
N GLN A 250 43.89 37.59 -67.57
CA GLN A 250 44.11 38.93 -68.13
C GLN A 250 45.51 39.48 -67.80
N SER A 251 45.96 39.30 -66.55
CA SER A 251 47.31 39.70 -66.11
C SER A 251 48.41 38.96 -66.89
N SER A 252 48.27 37.64 -67.08
CA SER A 252 49.15 36.84 -67.92
C SER A 252 49.19 37.34 -69.38
N THR A 253 48.02 37.65 -69.95
CA THR A 253 47.89 38.21 -71.30
C THR A 253 48.58 39.58 -71.41
N ALA A 254 48.39 40.45 -70.41
CA ALA A 254 49.03 41.76 -70.34
C ALA A 254 50.55 41.68 -70.18
N ALA A 255 51.05 40.71 -69.40
CA ALA A 255 52.46 40.42 -69.25
C ALA A 255 53.09 39.90 -70.56
N GLY A 256 52.40 38.99 -71.27
CA GLY A 256 52.81 38.55 -72.61
C GLY A 256 52.90 39.71 -73.60
N ALA A 257 51.87 40.56 -73.67
CA ALA A 257 51.88 41.75 -74.51
C ALA A 257 52.95 42.79 -74.12
N ALA A 258 53.38 42.83 -72.85
CA ALA A 258 54.50 43.64 -72.40
C ALA A 258 55.86 43.04 -72.81
N ALA A 259 56.00 41.72 -72.76
CA ALA A 259 57.20 41.01 -73.23
C ALA A 259 57.42 41.22 -74.74
N THR A 260 56.38 41.04 -75.58
CA THR A 260 56.48 41.31 -77.02
C THR A 260 56.86 42.77 -77.31
N ARG A 261 56.32 43.73 -76.56
CA ARG A 261 56.72 45.15 -76.67
C ARG A 261 58.19 45.40 -76.29
N ALA A 262 58.75 44.61 -75.36
CA ALA A 262 60.16 44.69 -75.00
C ALA A 262 61.06 44.04 -76.08
N GLU A 263 60.61 42.93 -76.69
CA GLU A 263 61.30 42.30 -77.83
C GLU A 263 61.32 43.22 -79.06
N ASP A 264 60.20 43.85 -79.43
CA ASP A 264 60.13 44.86 -80.50
C ASP A 264 61.02 46.07 -80.23
N ALA A 265 61.11 46.51 -78.97
CA ALA A 265 61.97 47.62 -78.57
C ALA A 265 63.46 47.24 -78.62
N ALA A 266 63.82 46.01 -78.23
CA ALA A 266 65.17 45.49 -78.37
C ALA A 266 65.57 45.35 -79.85
N LYS A 267 64.67 44.82 -80.69
CA LYS A 267 64.90 44.66 -82.13
C LYS A 267 65.12 46.00 -82.84
N ARG A 268 64.34 47.03 -82.48
CA ARG A 268 64.58 48.41 -82.91
C ARG A 268 65.97 48.95 -82.50
N ALA A 269 66.49 48.54 -81.36
CA ALA A 269 67.83 48.95 -80.92
C ALA A 269 68.94 48.24 -81.72
N GLU A 270 68.74 46.96 -82.08
CA GLU A 270 69.61 46.21 -83.00
C GLU A 270 69.61 46.86 -84.40
N ASP A 271 68.44 47.16 -84.97
CA ASP A 271 68.31 47.82 -86.28
C ASP A 271 69.02 49.18 -86.33
N ILE A 272 68.95 49.97 -85.24
CA ILE A 272 69.66 51.25 -85.12
C ILE A 272 71.17 51.04 -85.07
N ALA A 273 71.66 49.99 -84.39
CA ALA A 273 73.09 49.70 -84.32
C ALA A 273 73.67 49.29 -85.68
N ASP A 274 72.94 48.46 -86.46
CA ASP A 274 73.37 47.97 -87.78
C ASP A 274 73.46 49.10 -88.83
N VAL A 275 72.57 50.10 -88.74
CA VAL A 275 72.60 51.29 -89.60
C VAL A 275 73.81 52.21 -89.33
N ILE A 276 74.45 52.12 -88.16
CA ILE A 276 75.59 52.97 -87.75
C ILE A 276 76.91 52.20 -87.94
N SER A 277 77.21 51.84 -89.18
CA SER A 277 78.47 51.17 -89.55
C SER A 277 79.69 52.09 -89.33
N LEU A 278 80.46 51.82 -88.28
CA LEU A 278 81.66 52.58 -87.91
C LEU A 278 82.91 52.01 -88.63
N GLU A 279 83.32 52.65 -89.73
CA GLU A 279 84.59 52.37 -90.42
C GLU A 279 85.75 53.24 -89.90
N ASP A 280 87.00 52.76 -90.00
CA ASP A 280 88.21 53.56 -89.75
C ASP A 280 88.39 54.65 -90.82
N ALA A 281 88.95 55.80 -90.43
CA ALA A 281 89.13 56.92 -91.37
C ALA A 281 90.29 56.69 -92.34
N SER A 282 90.16 57.27 -93.54
CA SER A 282 91.24 57.41 -94.51
C SER A 282 91.29 58.85 -95.03
N LEU A 283 92.32 59.18 -95.82
CA LEU A 283 92.44 60.50 -96.45
C LEU A 283 91.29 60.83 -97.43
N THR A 284 90.45 59.85 -97.79
CA THR A 284 89.28 60.00 -98.68
C THR A 284 87.94 59.57 -98.07
N LYS A 285 87.92 58.99 -96.86
CA LYS A 285 86.70 58.61 -96.11
C LYS A 285 86.77 59.09 -94.67
N LYS A 286 85.68 59.70 -94.18
CA LYS A 286 85.51 59.99 -92.76
C LYS A 286 85.28 58.69 -91.98
N GLY A 287 85.90 58.58 -90.81
CA GLY A 287 85.81 57.43 -89.91
C GLY A 287 86.48 57.76 -88.57
N ILE A 288 86.79 56.74 -87.79
CA ILE A 288 87.52 56.87 -86.51
C ILE A 288 89.03 56.67 -86.70
N VAL A 289 89.86 57.43 -85.95
CA VAL A 289 91.34 57.38 -85.99
C VAL A 289 91.92 57.53 -84.58
N LYS A 290 93.06 56.87 -84.33
CA LYS A 290 93.77 56.87 -83.06
C LYS A 290 94.90 57.91 -83.05
N LEU A 291 95.10 58.58 -81.92
CA LEU A 291 96.05 59.69 -81.75
C LEU A 291 97.39 59.20 -81.15
N SER A 292 98.53 59.76 -81.61
CA SER A 292 99.89 59.44 -81.14
C SER A 292 100.66 60.67 -80.65
N CYS A 293 101.57 60.50 -79.68
CA CYS A 293 102.36 61.58 -79.07
C CYS A 293 103.87 61.35 -79.06
N ALA A 294 104.37 60.32 -79.75
CA ALA A 294 105.80 60.08 -79.93
C ALA A 294 106.42 61.07 -80.94
N THR A 295 107.62 61.57 -80.64
CA THR A 295 108.36 62.56 -81.43
C THR A 295 109.22 61.94 -82.54
N ASP A 296 109.33 60.62 -82.53
CA ASP A 296 110.15 59.73 -83.35
C ASP A 296 109.28 58.65 -84.05
N SER A 297 108.01 58.94 -84.30
CA SER A 297 107.05 57.96 -84.82
C SER A 297 107.06 57.86 -86.35
N ASP A 298 107.41 56.69 -86.86
CA ASP A 298 107.38 56.35 -88.29
C ASP A 298 105.95 55.96 -88.80
N SER A 299 104.89 56.22 -88.03
CA SER A 299 103.54 55.68 -88.31
C SER A 299 102.62 56.68 -89.03
N GLU A 300 102.34 56.42 -90.31
CA GLU A 300 101.40 57.23 -91.12
C GLU A 300 99.90 56.97 -90.81
N ALA A 301 99.57 55.89 -90.09
CA ALA A 301 98.18 55.50 -89.78
C ALA A 301 97.63 56.14 -88.49
N LEU A 302 98.44 56.92 -87.77
CA LEU A 302 98.08 57.55 -86.50
C LEU A 302 98.15 59.06 -86.64
N ALA A 303 97.14 59.77 -86.13
CA ALA A 303 97.17 61.23 -86.14
C ALA A 303 98.15 61.75 -85.07
N ALA A 304 99.20 62.45 -85.49
CA ALA A 304 100.15 63.08 -84.59
C ALA A 304 99.47 64.18 -83.75
N THR A 305 99.66 64.13 -82.44
CA THR A 305 99.13 65.13 -81.52
C THR A 305 99.97 66.42 -81.53
N PRO A 306 99.38 67.59 -81.22
CA PRO A 306 100.11 68.85 -81.15
C PRO A 306 101.34 68.83 -80.23
N LYS A 307 101.33 67.96 -79.20
CA LYS A 307 102.47 67.76 -78.29
C LYS A 307 103.71 67.20 -78.98
N ALA A 308 103.55 66.25 -79.91
CA ALA A 308 104.68 65.67 -80.64
C ALA A 308 105.31 66.72 -81.59
N VAL A 309 104.46 67.46 -82.32
CA VAL A 309 104.90 68.50 -83.26
C VAL A 309 105.65 69.64 -82.54
N HIS A 310 105.19 70.05 -81.35
CA HIS A 310 105.86 71.09 -80.56
C HIS A 310 107.28 70.68 -80.15
N ALA A 311 107.45 69.48 -79.59
CA ALA A 311 108.74 69.02 -79.08
C ALA A 311 109.79 68.85 -80.19
N VAL A 312 109.39 68.48 -81.42
CA VAL A 312 110.30 68.45 -82.58
C VAL A 312 110.76 69.85 -82.98
N MET A 313 109.89 70.87 -82.89
CA MET A 313 110.27 72.25 -83.21
C MET A 313 111.20 72.89 -82.19
N ASP A 314 111.07 72.56 -80.90
CA ASP A 314 111.97 73.05 -79.85
C ASP A 314 113.42 72.57 -80.08
N GLU A 315 113.62 71.30 -80.45
CA GLU A 315 114.94 70.70 -80.72
C GLU A 315 115.66 71.39 -81.90
N VAL A 316 114.93 71.68 -82.98
CA VAL A 316 115.49 72.29 -84.21
C VAL A 316 116.03 73.69 -83.95
N GLN A 317 115.44 74.47 -83.04
CA GLN A 317 115.89 75.82 -82.71
C GLN A 317 117.20 75.89 -81.91
N THR A 318 117.74 74.74 -81.47
CA THR A 318 119.00 74.68 -80.69
C THR A 318 120.28 74.53 -81.54
N LYS A 319 120.16 74.31 -82.86
CA LYS A 319 121.32 74.05 -83.73
C LYS A 319 121.93 75.35 -84.26
N ALA A 320 123.26 75.40 -84.34
CA ALA A 320 123.99 76.56 -84.88
C ALA A 320 123.77 76.74 -86.39
N PRO A 321 123.86 77.98 -86.93
CA PRO A 321 123.82 78.22 -88.36
C PRO A 321 124.90 77.44 -89.13
N LEU A 322 124.52 76.86 -90.26
CA LEU A 322 125.42 76.12 -91.16
C LEU A 322 126.45 77.01 -91.86
N ASP A 323 126.18 78.32 -91.97
CA ASP A 323 127.04 79.29 -92.63
C ASP A 323 127.54 80.34 -91.63
N SER A 324 128.85 80.58 -91.61
CA SER A 324 129.55 81.55 -90.77
C SER A 324 129.19 81.52 -89.26
N PRO A 325 129.42 80.41 -88.54
CA PRO A 325 129.10 80.29 -87.11
C PRO A 325 129.96 81.20 -86.23
N VAL A 326 129.33 81.88 -85.27
CA VAL A 326 130.01 82.65 -84.22
C VAL A 326 130.39 81.72 -83.07
N PHE A 327 131.70 81.51 -82.86
CA PHE A 327 132.20 80.74 -81.72
C PHE A 327 132.21 81.59 -80.43
N THR A 328 131.47 81.16 -79.42
CA THR A 328 131.47 81.74 -78.07
C THR A 328 132.01 80.72 -77.05
N GLY A 329 132.71 81.20 -76.02
CA GLY A 329 133.34 80.35 -74.99
C GLY A 329 134.76 79.89 -75.36
N THR A 330 135.12 78.66 -75.00
CA THR A 330 136.43 78.04 -75.27
C THR A 330 136.31 76.94 -76.34
N PRO A 331 136.25 77.28 -77.64
CA PRO A 331 136.19 76.30 -78.71
C PRO A 331 137.50 75.50 -78.78
N THR A 332 137.42 74.17 -78.71
CA THR A 332 138.56 73.27 -78.88
C THR A 332 138.83 73.04 -80.37
N THR A 333 140.09 73.19 -80.79
CA THR A 333 140.52 72.99 -82.18
C THR A 333 141.79 72.11 -82.21
N PRO A 334 141.95 71.22 -83.21
CA PRO A 334 143.13 70.36 -83.30
C PRO A 334 144.44 71.15 -83.42
N THR A 335 145.49 70.72 -82.71
CA THR A 335 146.81 71.39 -82.72
C THR A 335 147.50 71.21 -84.08
N PRO A 336 147.88 72.31 -84.78
CA PRO A 336 148.62 72.23 -86.04
C PRO A 336 150.04 71.63 -85.89
N PRO A 337 150.59 70.97 -86.94
CA PRO A 337 151.95 70.46 -86.95
C PRO A 337 153.02 71.57 -87.06
N ASP A 338 154.23 71.28 -86.59
CA ASP A 338 155.30 72.25 -86.35
C ASP A 338 155.80 73.03 -87.59
N ASP A 339 155.49 72.58 -88.81
CA ASP A 339 155.88 73.17 -90.10
C ASP A 339 154.74 73.94 -90.82
N ALA A 340 153.57 74.08 -90.18
CA ALA A 340 152.34 74.59 -90.79
C ALA A 340 152.43 76.02 -91.37
N LYS A 341 151.81 76.22 -92.54
CA LYS A 341 151.76 77.51 -93.27
C LYS A 341 150.39 77.87 -93.88
N GLY A 342 149.31 77.17 -93.49
CA GLY A 342 147.98 77.34 -94.06
C GLY A 342 147.04 78.22 -93.22
N LEU A 343 145.76 78.25 -93.60
CA LEU A 343 144.68 78.94 -92.88
C LEU A 343 144.18 78.15 -91.64
N GLN A 344 145.02 77.30 -91.04
CA GLN A 344 144.63 76.56 -89.82
C GLN A 344 144.47 77.52 -88.63
N THR A 345 143.48 77.27 -87.79
CA THR A 345 143.30 78.00 -86.53
C THR A 345 144.45 77.67 -85.58
N ALA A 346 145.37 78.61 -85.38
CA ALA A 346 146.47 78.45 -84.42
C ALA A 346 145.92 78.41 -82.98
N ASN A 347 146.31 77.38 -82.21
CA ASN A 347 145.88 77.20 -80.83
C ASN A 347 147.00 77.46 -79.82
N ALA A 348 146.65 77.53 -78.52
CA ALA A 348 147.57 77.90 -77.44
C ALA A 348 148.69 76.87 -77.14
N GLU A 349 148.63 75.68 -77.73
CA GLU A 349 149.69 74.67 -77.62
C GLU A 349 150.79 74.94 -78.67
N PHE A 350 150.39 75.15 -79.92
CA PHE A 350 151.27 75.48 -81.04
C PHE A 350 152.13 76.74 -80.75
N VAL A 351 151.52 77.80 -80.21
CA VAL A 351 152.23 79.06 -79.89
C VAL A 351 153.27 78.90 -78.78
N ARG A 352 152.98 78.12 -77.72
CA ARG A 352 153.94 77.91 -76.61
C ARG A 352 155.19 77.15 -77.06
N LYS A 353 155.03 76.19 -77.97
CA LYS A 353 156.11 75.34 -78.47
C LYS A 353 157.17 76.15 -79.23
N LEU A 354 156.73 77.12 -80.04
CA LEU A 354 157.60 78.04 -80.80
C LEU A 354 158.39 78.99 -79.89
N ILE A 355 157.80 79.46 -78.79
CA ILE A 355 158.47 80.38 -77.83
C ILE A 355 159.59 79.65 -77.07
N ALA A 356 159.38 78.39 -76.68
CA ALA A 356 160.38 77.61 -75.95
C ALA A 356 161.68 77.39 -76.75
N ALA A 357 161.58 77.21 -78.07
CA ALA A 357 162.72 77.02 -78.96
C ALA A 357 163.63 78.27 -79.06
N LEU A 358 163.09 79.47 -78.83
CA LEU A 358 163.85 80.73 -78.92
C LEU A 358 164.73 80.99 -77.68
N VAL A 359 164.33 80.48 -76.51
CA VAL A 359 164.96 80.82 -75.22
C VAL A 359 166.18 79.92 -74.91
N GLY A 360 166.27 78.72 -75.50
CA GLY A 360 167.32 77.75 -75.20
C GLY A 360 168.65 77.89 -75.97
N SER A 361 168.97 79.06 -76.54
CA SER A 361 169.94 79.17 -77.65
C SER A 361 171.11 80.16 -77.50
N VAL A 362 171.59 80.49 -76.29
CA VAL A 362 172.81 81.32 -76.09
C VAL A 362 173.69 80.81 -74.92
N PRO A 363 175.00 80.50 -75.13
CA PRO A 363 175.90 79.99 -74.08
C PRO A 363 177.07 80.91 -73.61
N GLU A 364 177.40 80.77 -72.32
CA GLU A 364 178.71 80.83 -71.63
C GLU A 364 179.66 82.06 -71.70
N SER A 365 179.62 82.95 -72.69
CA SER A 365 180.61 84.06 -72.77
C SER A 365 180.36 85.26 -71.82
N LEU A 366 179.52 85.10 -70.79
CA LEU A 366 179.24 86.10 -69.74
C LEU A 366 179.70 85.67 -68.34
N ASP A 367 180.05 84.39 -68.12
CA ASP A 367 180.68 83.94 -66.86
C ASP A 367 182.06 84.59 -66.66
N THR A 368 182.78 84.85 -67.75
CA THR A 368 184.19 85.29 -67.75
C THR A 368 184.45 86.76 -67.34
N LEU A 369 183.42 87.54 -66.99
CA LEU A 369 183.57 88.94 -66.55
C LEU A 369 183.48 89.13 -65.04
N GLN A 370 182.66 88.36 -64.32
CA GLN A 370 182.58 88.48 -62.85
C GLN A 370 183.81 87.83 -62.18
N GLU A 371 184.34 86.76 -62.77
CA GLU A 371 185.60 86.09 -62.36
C GLU A 371 186.85 86.98 -62.53
N LEU A 372 186.80 88.06 -63.33
CA LEU A 372 187.92 89.00 -63.50
C LEU A 372 187.90 90.19 -62.51
N ALA A 373 186.79 90.42 -61.81
CA ALA A 373 186.68 91.50 -60.82
C ALA A 373 187.38 91.18 -59.48
N ASP A 374 187.80 89.94 -59.29
CA ASP A 374 188.60 89.47 -58.16
C ASP A 374 190.11 89.90 -58.23
N ALA A 375 190.53 90.64 -59.28
CA ALA A 375 191.95 90.76 -59.64
C ALA A 375 192.74 92.04 -59.19
N LEU A 376 192.52 93.24 -59.77
CA LEU A 376 193.63 94.23 -59.95
C LEU A 376 193.39 95.74 -59.68
N GLY A 377 192.26 96.14 -59.10
CA GLY A 377 191.97 97.51 -58.61
C GLY A 377 191.28 97.70 -57.23
N ASN A 378 191.12 96.77 -56.29
CA ASN A 378 191.61 95.39 -56.22
C ASN A 378 193.18 95.34 -56.32
N ASP A 379 193.87 94.26 -55.96
CA ASP A 379 194.84 94.33 -54.82
C ASP A 379 194.11 94.69 -53.52
N PRO A 380 194.25 93.89 -52.45
CA PRO A 380 193.25 93.83 -51.40
C PRO A 380 193.51 94.83 -50.26
N ASN A 381 194.65 95.51 -50.28
CA ASN A 381 195.11 96.37 -49.18
C ASN A 381 195.54 97.76 -49.69
N PHE A 382 195.23 98.07 -50.95
CA PHE A 382 196.11 98.87 -51.79
C PHE A 382 196.27 100.35 -51.38
N ALA A 383 195.31 100.91 -50.66
CA ALA A 383 195.42 102.27 -50.11
C ALA A 383 196.18 102.35 -48.77
N THR A 384 196.18 101.28 -47.94
CA THR A 384 197.17 101.12 -46.85
C THR A 384 198.57 101.21 -47.44
N THR A 385 198.75 100.67 -48.64
CA THR A 385 199.99 100.67 -49.41
C THR A 385 200.35 102.06 -49.97
N ILE A 386 199.58 102.66 -50.88
CA ILE A 386 200.01 103.94 -51.52
C ILE A 386 200.07 105.15 -50.55
N THR A 387 199.33 105.16 -49.43
CA THR A 387 199.30 106.35 -48.53
C THR A 387 200.20 106.24 -47.29
N ASN A 388 200.57 105.05 -46.81
CA ASN A 388 201.78 104.94 -45.97
C ASN A 388 203.05 105.40 -46.74
N MET A 389 203.00 105.54 -48.09
CA MET A 389 204.14 105.93 -48.93
C MET A 389 204.29 107.43 -49.22
N ILE A 390 203.21 108.19 -49.45
CA ILE A 390 203.36 109.67 -49.57
C ILE A 390 203.50 110.30 -48.17
N ALA A 391 202.73 109.80 -47.21
CA ALA A 391 202.27 110.60 -46.07
C ALA A 391 202.68 110.01 -44.69
N GLY A 392 203.92 109.62 -44.38
CA GLY A 392 205.21 109.88 -45.04
C GLY A 392 205.68 111.35 -44.99
N LYS A 393 204.70 112.24 -45.03
CA LYS A 393 204.69 113.70 -45.02
C LYS A 393 203.35 114.02 -44.34
N GLN A 394 203.32 114.63 -43.14
CA GLN A 394 204.21 115.73 -42.76
C GLN A 394 204.27 116.74 -43.94
N PRO A 395 205.32 117.57 -44.04
CA PRO A 395 205.92 118.33 -42.96
C PRO A 395 204.96 119.51 -42.70
N LEU A 396 204.45 119.74 -41.49
CA LEU A 396 204.86 119.35 -40.15
C LEU A 396 203.64 119.48 -39.21
#